data_AF-A0A016U4A5-F1
#
_entry.id   AF-A0A016U4A5-F1
#
_cell.length_a   1.000
_cell.length_b   1.000
_cell.length_c   1.000
_cell.angle_alpha   90.00
_cell.angle_beta   90.00
_cell.angle_gamma   90.00
#
_symmetry.space_group_name_H-M   'P 1'
#
loop_
_entity.id
_entity.type
_entity.pdbx_description
1 polymer ?
#
loop_
_entity_poly.entity_id
_entity_poly.type
_entity_poly.pdbx_seq_one_letter_code
_entity_poly.pdbx_strand_id
1 'polypeptide(L)'
;MLIRKDCATQISVATIVARRASEVEAFILKRMGRRPARCYRYIKNKPYPKSRFCRGVPDPKIRIFDLGKKKANVDEFPCCVHMMSNEREHLSSEALEAARICANKYMVKNCGKDGFHLRVRKHPYHVTRINKMLSCAGADRLQTGMRGAYGKPQGLVARVDIGDILFSMRVKENNVNHAVEAFRRAKFKFPGRQLIVVSRKWGFTRWDKADYERMRAEGRLRSDGVNVQLVREHGPLTKWITNPI
;
A
#
# COMPACT_ATOMS: atom_id res chain seq x y z
N MET A 1 -60.24 -15.92 -33.79
CA MET A 1 -59.75 -17.19 -33.20
C MET A 1 -58.23 -17.22 -33.41
N LEU A 2 -57.44 -16.68 -32.49
CA LEU A 2 -56.86 -17.33 -31.29
C LEU A 2 -55.62 -18.22 -31.58
N ILE A 3 -54.46 -17.72 -31.11
CA ILE A 3 -53.34 -18.44 -30.44
C ILE A 3 -52.45 -19.32 -31.36
N ARG A 4 -51.12 -19.09 -31.47
CA ARG A 4 -50.03 -19.38 -30.51
C ARG A 4 -48.84 -18.44 -30.79
N LYS A 5 -48.54 -17.43 -29.97
CA LYS A 5 -47.58 -17.41 -28.84
C LYS A 5 -46.17 -17.95 -29.16
N ASP A 6 -45.31 -17.04 -29.63
CA ASP A 6 -43.86 -17.14 -29.53
C ASP A 6 -43.43 -17.31 -28.06
N CYS A 7 -42.91 -18.49 -27.74
CA CYS A 7 -42.32 -18.79 -26.44
C CYS A 7 -40.88 -19.24 -26.66
N ALA A 8 -40.00 -18.27 -26.97
CA ALA A 8 -38.56 -18.49 -26.97
C ALA A 8 -37.86 -17.33 -26.27
N THR A 9 -37.70 -17.51 -24.96
CA THR A 9 -36.52 -17.08 -24.20
C THR A 9 -36.19 -15.58 -24.21
N GLN A 10 -36.98 -14.80 -23.47
CA GLN A 10 -36.45 -13.65 -22.74
C GLN A 10 -35.48 -14.14 -21.66
N ILE A 11 -34.20 -14.34 -22.02
CA ILE A 11 -33.13 -14.44 -21.03
C ILE A 11 -32.91 -13.02 -20.51
N SER A 12 -33.53 -12.71 -19.37
CA SER A 12 -33.36 -11.42 -18.71
C SER A 12 -31.87 -11.12 -18.49
N VAL A 13 -31.46 -9.88 -18.70
CA VAL A 13 -30.08 -9.40 -18.44
C VAL A 13 -29.64 -9.71 -16.99
N ALA A 14 -30.60 -9.84 -16.07
CA ALA A 14 -30.36 -10.28 -14.69
C ALA A 14 -29.77 -11.71 -14.60
N THR A 15 -30.17 -12.65 -15.47
CA THR A 15 -29.67 -14.02 -15.49
C THR A 15 -28.23 -14.10 -16.00
N ILE A 16 -27.83 -13.22 -16.92
CA ILE A 16 -26.46 -13.12 -17.44
C ILE A 16 -25.51 -12.52 -16.38
N VAL A 17 -25.99 -11.53 -15.61
CA VAL A 17 -25.23 -10.93 -14.51
C VAL A 17 -25.06 -11.92 -13.35
N ALA A 18 -26.09 -12.72 -13.03
CA ALA A 18 -26.03 -13.74 -11.98
C ALA A 18 -25.09 -14.91 -12.33
N ARG A 19 -25.08 -15.39 -13.58
CA ARG A 19 -24.15 -16.44 -14.03
C ARG A 19 -22.68 -16.00 -13.96
N ARG A 20 -22.39 -14.73 -14.26
CA ARG A 20 -21.04 -14.16 -14.08
C ARG A 20 -20.62 -14.10 -12.61
N ALA A 21 -21.53 -13.83 -11.68
CA ALA A 21 -21.20 -13.79 -10.26
C ALA A 21 -20.78 -15.17 -9.73
N SER A 22 -21.52 -16.23 -10.08
CA SER A 22 -21.19 -17.61 -9.68
C SER A 22 -19.91 -18.14 -10.34
N GLU A 23 -19.67 -17.81 -11.60
CA GLU A 23 -18.43 -18.20 -12.30
C GLU A 23 -17.21 -17.44 -11.78
N VAL A 24 -17.37 -16.17 -11.39
CA VAL A 24 -16.32 -15.37 -10.74
C VAL A 24 -16.05 -15.89 -9.33
N GLU A 25 -17.07 -16.27 -8.55
CA GLU A 25 -16.87 -16.92 -7.24
C GLU A 25 -16.17 -18.29 -7.39
N ALA A 26 -16.59 -19.11 -8.35
CA ALA A 26 -15.97 -20.40 -8.63
C ALA A 26 -14.51 -20.25 -9.13
N PHE A 27 -14.21 -19.23 -9.94
CA PHE A 27 -12.86 -18.92 -10.40
C PHE A 27 -11.97 -18.34 -9.28
N ILE A 28 -12.55 -17.57 -8.35
CA ILE A 28 -11.88 -17.10 -7.12
C ILE A 28 -11.57 -18.28 -6.18
N LEU A 29 -12.47 -19.26 -6.06
CA LEU A 29 -12.30 -20.47 -5.23
C LEU A 29 -11.25 -21.43 -5.79
N LYS A 30 -11.10 -21.54 -7.12
CA LYS A 30 -10.21 -22.52 -7.79
C LYS A 30 -8.70 -22.20 -7.71
N ARG A 31 -8.29 -21.10 -7.05
CA ARG A 31 -6.89 -20.60 -7.03
C ARG A 31 -6.26 -20.33 -5.66
N MET A 32 -6.89 -20.70 -4.54
CA MET A 32 -6.40 -20.27 -3.23
C MET A 32 -5.47 -21.27 -2.54
N GLY A 33 -4.21 -21.31 -2.96
CA GLY A 33 -3.13 -21.91 -2.14
C GLY A 33 -2.87 -21.14 -0.83
N ARG A 34 -3.39 -19.91 -0.68
CA ARG A 34 -3.21 -19.04 0.48
C ARG A 34 -4.51 -18.86 1.26
N ARG A 35 -4.43 -18.80 2.60
CA ARG A 35 -5.59 -18.51 3.45
C ARG A 35 -6.19 -17.13 3.14
N PRO A 36 -7.52 -16.97 3.24
CA PRO A 36 -8.17 -15.69 3.03
C PRO A 36 -7.69 -14.66 4.06
N ALA A 37 -7.54 -13.40 3.62
CA ALA A 37 -6.95 -12.33 4.43
C ALA A 37 -7.77 -12.01 5.71
N ARG A 38 -9.06 -12.40 5.76
CA ARG A 38 -9.91 -12.26 6.95
C ARG A 38 -9.31 -12.91 8.21
N CYS A 39 -8.53 -13.98 8.05
CA CYS A 39 -7.87 -14.66 9.16
C CYS A 39 -6.79 -13.81 9.85
N TYR A 40 -6.19 -12.86 9.11
CA TYR A 40 -5.08 -12.05 9.60
C TYR A 40 -5.41 -10.57 9.69
N ARG A 41 -6.65 -10.13 9.40
CA ARG A 41 -6.99 -8.69 9.32
C ARG A 41 -6.69 -7.94 10.61
N TYR A 42 -7.00 -8.51 11.77
CA TYR A 42 -6.94 -7.80 13.04
C TYR A 42 -5.62 -8.02 13.78
N ILE A 43 -5.13 -6.94 14.40
CA ILE A 43 -3.94 -6.97 15.26
C ILE A 43 -4.29 -7.60 16.61
N LYS A 44 -4.09 -8.91 16.74
CA LYS A 44 -4.38 -9.65 18.00
C LYS A 44 -3.14 -9.95 18.84
N ASN A 45 -2.04 -10.28 18.16
CA ASN A 45 -0.83 -10.78 18.81
C ASN A 45 0.19 -9.67 19.06
N LYS A 46 1.23 -9.95 19.87
CA LYS A 46 2.43 -9.10 19.93
C LYS A 46 3.15 -9.07 18.58
N PRO A 47 3.88 -7.98 18.24
CA PRO A 47 4.70 -7.93 17.03
C PRO A 47 5.71 -9.08 17.02
N TYR A 48 5.81 -9.75 15.87
CA TYR A 48 6.73 -10.86 15.67
C TYR A 48 7.44 -10.70 14.32
N PRO A 49 8.62 -10.06 14.31
CA PRO A 49 9.38 -9.84 13.09
C PRO A 49 10.35 -10.99 12.80
N LYS A 50 10.84 -11.03 11.54
CA LYS A 50 11.99 -11.85 11.16
C LYS A 50 13.17 -11.51 12.08
N SER A 51 13.74 -12.51 12.73
CA SER A 51 14.78 -12.34 13.76
C SER A 51 15.59 -13.63 13.91
N ARG A 52 16.63 -13.62 14.76
CA ARG A 52 17.42 -14.82 15.08
C ARG A 52 16.58 -16.00 15.61
N PHE A 53 15.44 -15.70 16.22
CA PHE A 53 14.48 -16.65 16.77
C PHE A 53 13.40 -17.07 15.76
N CYS A 54 13.05 -16.18 14.82
CA CYS A 54 12.08 -16.45 13.75
C CYS A 54 12.79 -16.69 12.43
N ARG A 55 13.19 -17.94 12.21
CA ARG A 55 13.89 -18.40 10.99
C ARG A 55 12.91 -18.98 9.97
N GLY A 56 13.35 -19.11 8.71
CA GLY A 56 12.52 -19.67 7.64
C GLY A 56 11.35 -18.77 7.20
N VAL A 57 11.42 -17.47 7.48
CA VAL A 57 10.42 -16.49 7.06
C VAL A 57 10.55 -16.24 5.56
N PRO A 58 9.46 -16.40 4.77
CA PRO A 58 9.49 -16.09 3.35
C PRO A 58 9.64 -14.59 3.11
N ASP A 59 10.26 -14.22 1.99
CA ASP A 59 10.44 -12.82 1.63
C ASP A 59 9.10 -12.16 1.26
N PRO A 60 8.94 -10.85 1.56
CA PRO A 60 7.70 -10.15 1.29
C PRO A 60 7.49 -10.01 -0.22
N LYS A 61 6.22 -10.02 -0.65
CA LYS A 61 5.90 -9.89 -2.09
C LYS A 61 6.26 -8.52 -2.64
N ILE A 62 6.08 -7.46 -1.84
CA ILE A 62 6.54 -6.12 -2.17
C ILE A 62 8.07 -6.07 -2.06
N ARG A 63 8.74 -5.75 -3.17
CA ARG A 63 10.21 -5.60 -3.23
C ARG A 63 10.67 -4.18 -3.49
N ILE A 64 9.82 -3.36 -4.09
CA ILE A 64 10.14 -1.98 -4.50
C ILE A 64 9.22 -1.03 -3.75
N PHE A 65 9.80 -0.10 -2.99
CA PHE A 65 9.06 0.87 -2.18
C PHE A 65 8.99 2.25 -2.83
N ASP A 66 9.93 2.60 -3.73
CA ASP A 66 9.98 3.89 -4.42
C ASP A 66 9.86 3.70 -5.95
N LEU A 67 9.00 4.50 -6.58
CA LEU A 67 8.63 4.41 -8.00
C LEU A 67 8.58 5.79 -8.67
N GLY A 68 8.62 5.79 -9.99
CA GLY A 68 8.68 7.02 -10.78
C GLY A 68 10.06 7.68 -10.71
N LYS A 69 10.10 9.01 -10.80
CA LYS A 69 11.35 9.79 -10.80
C LYS A 69 11.87 9.99 -9.37
N LYS A 70 12.41 8.91 -8.78
CA LYS A 70 12.96 8.91 -7.40
C LYS A 70 14.17 9.82 -7.21
N LYS A 71 14.92 10.13 -8.28
CA LYS A 71 16.06 11.05 -8.27
C LYS A 71 15.67 12.52 -8.49
N ALA A 72 14.38 12.82 -8.67
CA ALA A 72 13.92 14.19 -8.82
C ALA A 72 14.28 15.02 -7.58
N ASN A 73 14.71 16.25 -7.81
CA ASN A 73 14.97 17.19 -6.74
C ASN A 73 13.69 17.53 -5.98
N VAL A 74 13.84 17.98 -4.74
CA VAL A 74 12.77 18.41 -3.85
C VAL A 74 11.87 19.50 -4.44
N ASP A 75 12.44 20.40 -5.24
CA ASP A 75 11.72 21.52 -5.86
C ASP A 75 10.89 21.12 -7.08
N GLU A 76 11.14 19.95 -7.68
CA GLU A 76 10.46 19.52 -8.90
C GLU A 76 9.01 19.09 -8.65
N PHE A 77 8.71 18.62 -7.44
CA PHE A 77 7.40 18.07 -7.06
C PHE A 77 6.88 18.69 -5.76
N PRO A 78 6.23 19.87 -5.84
CA PRO A 78 5.76 20.61 -4.66
C PRO A 78 4.52 20.00 -4.01
N CYS A 79 3.63 19.37 -4.78
CA CYS A 79 2.39 18.80 -4.25
C CYS A 79 2.59 17.38 -3.75
N CYS A 80 1.89 17.03 -2.67
CA CYS A 80 1.91 15.70 -2.11
C CYS A 80 0.50 15.20 -1.79
N VAL A 81 0.22 13.96 -2.17
CA VAL A 81 -1.02 13.26 -1.84
C VAL A 81 -0.66 12.04 -1.00
N HIS A 82 -1.44 11.81 0.05
CA HIS A 82 -1.28 10.69 0.97
C HIS A 82 -2.52 9.81 0.94
N MET A 83 -2.29 8.50 1.03
CA MET A 83 -3.32 7.53 1.40
C MET A 83 -3.09 7.12 2.86
N MET A 84 -4.08 7.32 3.70
CA MET A 84 -4.05 7.00 5.14
C MET A 84 -5.04 5.90 5.49
N SER A 85 -4.71 5.10 6.49
CA SER A 85 -5.65 4.12 7.06
C SER A 85 -6.57 4.77 8.08
N ASN A 86 -7.87 4.48 8.02
CA ASN A 86 -8.83 4.88 9.05
C ASN A 86 -9.16 3.72 10.02
N GLU A 87 -8.47 2.59 9.86
CA GLU A 87 -8.67 1.39 10.67
C GLU A 87 -7.34 0.85 11.18
N ARG A 88 -7.41 0.16 12.33
CA ARG A 88 -6.28 -0.56 12.92
C ARG A 88 -6.29 -2.01 12.46
N GLU A 89 -5.37 -2.36 11.57
CA GLU A 89 -5.39 -3.66 10.89
C GLU A 89 -4.00 -4.12 10.40
N HIS A 90 -3.94 -5.34 9.88
CA HIS A 90 -2.80 -5.86 9.14
C HIS A 90 -3.04 -5.73 7.64
N LEU A 91 -2.08 -5.09 6.96
CA LEU A 91 -2.04 -5.05 5.50
C LEU A 91 -1.05 -6.11 5.00
N SER A 92 -1.54 -7.08 4.23
CA SER A 92 -0.66 -8.10 3.64
C SER A 92 0.37 -7.52 2.68
N SER A 93 1.57 -8.11 2.62
CA SER A 93 2.61 -7.72 1.66
C SER A 93 2.12 -7.73 0.21
N GLU A 94 1.17 -8.62 -0.09
CA GLU A 94 0.58 -8.81 -1.40
C GLU A 94 -0.47 -7.74 -1.71
N ALA A 95 -1.22 -7.28 -0.70
CA ALA A 95 -2.10 -6.13 -0.85
C ALA A 95 -1.29 -4.85 -1.10
N LEU A 96 -0.18 -4.66 -0.38
CA LEU A 96 0.74 -3.53 -0.60
C LEU A 96 1.31 -3.55 -2.03
N GLU A 97 1.73 -4.72 -2.53
CA GLU A 97 2.23 -4.84 -3.90
C GLU A 97 1.12 -4.61 -4.95
N ALA A 98 -0.08 -5.13 -4.73
CA ALA A 98 -1.21 -4.91 -5.64
C ALA A 98 -1.63 -3.43 -5.71
N ALA A 99 -1.69 -2.75 -4.57
CA ALA A 99 -1.98 -1.32 -4.48
C ALA A 99 -0.90 -0.49 -5.19
N ARG A 100 0.37 -0.83 -4.96
CA ARG A 100 1.53 -0.20 -5.58
C ARG A 100 1.47 -0.31 -7.11
N ILE A 101 1.25 -1.50 -7.65
CA ILE A 101 1.13 -1.73 -9.11
C ILE A 101 -0.05 -0.94 -9.67
N CYS A 102 -1.19 -0.94 -8.98
CA CYS A 102 -2.39 -0.25 -9.41
C CYS A 102 -2.18 1.27 -9.53
N ALA A 103 -1.63 1.90 -8.50
CA ALA A 103 -1.31 3.32 -8.52
C ALA A 103 -0.28 3.66 -9.61
N ASN A 104 0.79 2.88 -9.71
CA ASN A 104 1.84 3.10 -10.70
C ASN A 104 1.32 2.99 -12.15
N LYS A 105 0.53 1.96 -12.46
CA LYS A 105 0.00 1.74 -13.81
C LYS A 105 -0.88 2.91 -14.28
N TYR A 106 -1.69 3.47 -13.38
CA TYR A 106 -2.52 4.62 -13.69
C TYR A 106 -1.70 5.89 -13.92
N MET A 107 -0.74 6.17 -13.02
CA MET A 107 0.08 7.38 -13.12
C MET A 107 1.01 7.36 -14.34
N VAL A 108 1.62 6.21 -14.65
CA VAL A 108 2.46 6.07 -15.86
C VAL A 108 1.65 6.32 -17.14
N LYS A 109 0.39 5.89 -17.19
CA LYS A 109 -0.47 6.09 -18.36
C LYS A 109 -0.83 7.57 -18.58
N ASN A 110 -1.12 8.32 -17.51
CA ASN A 110 -1.67 9.67 -17.64
C ASN A 110 -0.63 10.79 -17.47
N CYS A 111 0.36 10.59 -16.60
CA CYS A 111 1.35 11.61 -16.25
C CYS A 111 2.77 11.27 -16.73
N GLY A 112 2.97 10.09 -17.33
CA GLY A 112 4.29 9.55 -17.65
C GLY A 112 5.06 9.07 -16.43
N LYS A 113 6.14 8.30 -16.66
CA LYS A 113 7.01 7.78 -15.58
C LYS A 113 7.72 8.88 -14.81
N ASP A 114 8.03 9.98 -15.48
CA ASP A 114 8.77 11.11 -14.92
C ASP A 114 7.89 12.18 -14.28
N GLY A 115 6.56 12.04 -14.33
CA GLY A 115 5.61 13.01 -13.79
C GLY A 115 5.32 12.89 -12.30
N PHE A 116 5.87 11.87 -11.61
CA PHE A 116 5.58 11.60 -10.20
C PHE A 116 6.71 10.84 -9.49
N HIS A 117 6.69 10.88 -8.16
CA HIS A 117 7.46 9.99 -7.29
C HIS A 117 6.52 9.39 -6.23
N LEU A 118 6.33 8.07 -6.29
CA LEU A 118 5.47 7.31 -5.37
C LEU A 118 6.34 6.53 -4.39
N ARG A 119 6.04 6.67 -3.09
CA ARG A 119 6.69 5.95 -2.00
C ARG A 119 5.66 5.18 -1.17
N VAL A 120 5.92 3.89 -0.97
CA VAL A 120 5.21 3.07 0.02
C VAL A 120 5.86 3.32 1.37
N ARG A 121 5.10 3.86 2.33
CA ARG A 121 5.62 4.23 3.66
C ARG A 121 5.63 3.04 4.61
N LYS A 122 4.58 2.20 4.58
CA LYS A 122 4.47 1.04 5.47
C LYS A 122 5.22 -0.16 4.93
N HIS A 123 6.00 -0.79 5.82
CA HIS A 123 6.84 -1.94 5.52
C HIS A 123 6.29 -3.18 6.24
N PRO A 124 6.20 -4.34 5.56
CA PRO A 124 5.64 -5.55 6.15
C PRO A 124 6.71 -6.30 6.97
N TYR A 125 6.82 -5.97 8.26
CA TYR A 125 7.76 -6.63 9.17
C TYR A 125 7.16 -7.80 9.94
N HIS A 126 5.84 -7.79 10.18
CA HIS A 126 5.22 -8.78 11.05
C HIS A 126 4.96 -10.08 10.30
N VAL A 127 5.41 -11.19 10.87
CA VAL A 127 5.25 -12.53 10.31
C VAL A 127 3.94 -13.15 10.77
N THR A 128 3.11 -13.58 9.82
CA THR A 128 1.94 -14.42 10.09
C THR A 128 2.35 -15.89 10.11
N ARG A 129 1.73 -16.64 11.02
CA ARG A 129 2.01 -18.06 11.24
C ARG A 129 0.79 -18.92 10.93
N ILE A 130 1.04 -20.12 10.42
CA ILE A 130 0.01 -21.10 10.09
C ILE A 130 0.38 -22.44 10.70
N ASN A 131 -0.52 -22.97 11.54
CA ASN A 131 -0.58 -24.39 11.79
C ASN A 131 -1.32 -25.05 10.60
N LYS A 132 -0.58 -25.75 9.74
CA LYS A 132 -1.11 -26.34 8.50
C LYS A 132 -1.74 -27.68 8.83
N MET A 133 -3.06 -27.78 8.61
CA MET A 133 -3.79 -29.04 8.72
C MET A 133 -3.74 -29.79 7.39
N LEU A 134 -3.58 -31.11 7.45
CA LEU A 134 -3.71 -31.99 6.29
C LEU A 134 -5.19 -32.14 5.96
N SER A 135 -5.55 -32.00 4.69
CA SER A 135 -6.93 -32.13 4.21
C SER A 135 -7.22 -33.45 3.50
N CYS A 136 -6.28 -34.41 3.56
CA CYS A 136 -6.46 -35.74 2.96
C CYS A 136 -7.32 -36.65 3.84
N ALA A 137 -7.97 -37.65 3.22
CA ALA A 137 -8.65 -38.71 3.95
C ALA A 137 -7.65 -39.46 4.85
N GLY A 138 -8.04 -39.77 6.09
CA GLY A 138 -7.13 -40.38 7.07
C GLY A 138 -6.09 -39.43 7.69
N ALA A 139 -6.22 -38.11 7.51
CA ALA A 139 -5.32 -37.11 8.11
C ALA A 139 -5.16 -37.24 9.63
N ASP A 140 -6.19 -37.72 10.33
CA ASP A 140 -6.18 -37.98 11.77
C ASP A 140 -5.01 -38.89 12.21
N ARG A 141 -4.62 -39.86 11.37
CA ARG A 141 -3.51 -40.78 11.66
C ARG A 141 -2.13 -40.17 11.45
N LEU A 142 -2.03 -39.16 10.59
CA LEU A 142 -0.76 -38.57 10.15
C LEU A 142 -0.47 -37.21 10.79
N GLN A 143 -1.49 -36.58 11.39
CA GLN A 143 -1.38 -35.26 11.96
C GLN A 143 -1.64 -35.25 13.46
N THR A 144 -0.86 -34.46 14.20
CA THR A 144 -1.02 -34.26 15.64
C THR A 144 -2.17 -33.34 16.04
N GLY A 145 -3.03 -32.93 15.09
CA GLY A 145 -4.10 -31.97 15.31
C GLY A 145 -3.61 -30.65 15.94
N MET A 146 -4.07 -30.36 17.17
CA MET A 146 -3.70 -29.16 17.93
C MET A 146 -2.55 -29.38 18.93
N ARG A 147 -2.00 -30.59 19.04
CA ARG A 147 -0.81 -30.85 19.84
C ARG A 147 0.40 -30.21 19.16
N GLY A 148 1.10 -29.31 19.87
CA GLY A 148 2.23 -28.55 19.31
C GLY A 148 1.81 -27.50 18.26
N ALA A 149 0.66 -26.85 18.43
CA ALA A 149 0.02 -25.96 17.43
C ALA A 149 0.77 -24.65 17.08
N TYR A 150 2.04 -24.49 17.44
CA TYR A 150 2.82 -23.32 17.07
C TYR A 150 3.09 -23.33 15.56
N GLY A 151 2.43 -22.41 14.85
CA GLY A 151 2.46 -22.39 13.39
C GLY A 151 3.82 -22.05 12.79
N LYS A 152 4.07 -22.54 11.58
CA LYS A 152 5.22 -22.17 10.75
C LYS A 152 4.99 -20.78 10.12
N PRO A 153 6.04 -19.97 9.89
CA PRO A 153 5.89 -18.68 9.21
C PRO A 153 5.38 -18.88 7.78
N GLN A 154 4.38 -18.12 7.36
CA GLN A 154 3.78 -18.23 6.02
C GLN A 154 3.86 -16.94 5.22
N GLY A 155 3.70 -15.77 5.84
CA GLY A 155 3.65 -14.51 5.13
C GLY A 155 4.01 -13.31 5.99
N LEU A 156 4.18 -12.17 5.34
CA LEU A 156 4.52 -10.92 5.98
C LEU A 156 3.38 -9.91 5.83
N VAL A 157 3.12 -9.18 6.91
CA VAL A 157 2.08 -8.15 6.98
C VAL A 157 2.65 -6.88 7.62
N ALA A 158 2.17 -5.73 7.16
CA ALA A 158 2.42 -4.45 7.80
C ALA A 158 1.36 -4.22 8.87
N ARG A 159 1.78 -3.82 10.06
CA ARG A 159 0.88 -3.35 11.12
C ARG A 159 0.60 -1.88 10.89
N VAL A 160 -0.68 -1.53 10.94
CA VAL A 160 -1.17 -0.19 10.65
C VAL A 160 -2.14 0.21 11.73
N ASP A 161 -1.94 1.41 12.28
CA ASP A 161 -2.85 2.05 13.21
C ASP A 161 -3.66 3.15 12.50
N ILE A 162 -4.66 3.70 13.19
CA ILE A 162 -5.53 4.74 12.64
C ILE A 162 -4.71 6.01 12.41
N GLY A 163 -4.84 6.63 11.23
CA GLY A 163 -4.09 7.83 10.83
C GLY A 163 -2.72 7.55 10.22
N ASP A 164 -2.30 6.29 10.15
CA ASP A 164 -1.03 5.94 9.51
C ASP A 164 -1.05 6.18 8.00
N ILE A 165 0.00 6.83 7.48
CA ILE A 165 0.22 7.01 6.05
C ILE A 165 0.74 5.70 5.44
N LEU A 166 0.01 5.17 4.46
CA LEU A 166 0.32 3.94 3.74
C LEU A 166 1.19 4.24 2.51
N PHE A 167 0.72 5.14 1.66
CA PHE A 167 1.38 5.56 0.42
C PHE A 167 1.45 7.08 0.39
N SER A 168 2.55 7.59 -0.16
CA SER A 168 2.76 9.01 -0.40
C SER A 168 3.19 9.19 -1.85
N MET A 169 2.59 10.13 -2.55
CA MET A 169 2.98 10.48 -3.91
C MET A 169 3.22 11.98 -4.00
N ARG A 170 4.41 12.36 -4.45
CA ARG A 170 4.69 13.75 -4.80
C ARG A 170 4.57 13.93 -6.32
N VAL A 171 3.94 15.03 -6.72
CA VAL A 171 3.58 15.34 -8.11
C VAL A 171 3.69 16.85 -8.35
N LYS A 172 3.67 17.23 -9.63
CA LYS A 172 3.43 18.62 -10.06
C LYS A 172 1.96 18.99 -9.81
N GLU A 173 1.68 20.28 -9.73
CA GLU A 173 0.34 20.79 -9.39
C GLU A 173 -0.74 20.32 -10.38
N ASN A 174 -0.40 20.30 -11.68
CA ASN A 174 -1.29 19.83 -12.75
C ASN A 174 -1.74 18.36 -12.59
N ASN A 175 -0.96 17.54 -11.89
CA ASN A 175 -1.17 16.09 -11.79
C ASN A 175 -1.86 15.65 -10.48
N VAL A 176 -2.26 16.58 -9.61
CA VAL A 176 -2.85 16.27 -8.31
C VAL A 176 -4.14 15.46 -8.45
N ASN A 177 -5.03 15.83 -9.37
CA ASN A 177 -6.28 15.13 -9.61
C ASN A 177 -6.04 13.67 -10.07
N HIS A 178 -5.01 13.45 -10.90
CA HIS A 178 -4.62 12.11 -11.31
C HIS A 178 -4.04 11.30 -10.14
N ALA A 179 -3.27 11.92 -9.23
CA ALA A 179 -2.77 11.25 -8.04
C ALA A 179 -3.88 10.82 -7.08
N VAL A 180 -4.90 11.65 -6.88
CA VAL A 180 -6.09 11.32 -6.07
C VAL A 180 -6.83 10.13 -6.68
N GLU A 181 -7.05 10.12 -7.99
CA GLU A 181 -7.71 9.01 -8.68
C GLU A 181 -6.87 7.72 -8.65
N ALA A 182 -5.53 7.83 -8.75
CA ALA A 182 -4.62 6.69 -8.61
C ALA A 182 -4.79 6.02 -7.23
N PHE A 183 -4.87 6.83 -6.17
CA PHE A 183 -5.10 6.32 -4.82
C PHE A 183 -6.52 5.84 -4.59
N ARG A 184 -7.54 6.42 -5.25
CA ARG A 184 -8.89 5.88 -5.23
C ARG A 184 -8.95 4.47 -5.80
N ARG A 185 -8.15 4.17 -6.82
CA ARG A 185 -8.04 2.81 -7.38
C ARG A 185 -7.25 1.88 -6.46
N ALA A 186 -6.16 2.37 -5.88
CA ALA A 186 -5.31 1.59 -4.99
C ALA A 186 -5.99 1.24 -3.65
N LYS A 187 -6.87 2.09 -3.10
CA LYS A 187 -7.56 1.80 -1.82
C LYS A 187 -8.42 0.54 -1.89
N PHE A 188 -8.98 0.20 -3.06
CA PHE A 188 -9.75 -1.05 -3.25
C PHE A 188 -8.91 -2.33 -3.09
N LYS A 189 -7.59 -2.22 -2.99
CA LYS A 189 -6.70 -3.37 -2.72
C LYS A 189 -6.46 -3.57 -1.22
N PHE A 190 -6.86 -2.62 -0.38
CA PHE A 190 -6.77 -2.73 1.06
C PHE A 190 -8.11 -3.18 1.67
N PRO A 191 -8.06 -3.94 2.78
CA PRO A 191 -9.21 -4.12 3.65
C PRO A 191 -9.59 -2.79 4.31
N GLY A 192 -10.80 -2.67 4.86
CA GLY A 192 -11.20 -1.50 5.64
C GLY A 192 -11.40 -0.21 4.85
N ARG A 193 -11.36 0.93 5.56
CA ARG A 193 -11.55 2.27 5.01
C ARG A 193 -10.22 3.04 4.96
N GLN A 194 -9.86 3.53 3.77
CA GLN A 194 -8.74 4.45 3.57
C GLN A 194 -9.24 5.84 3.22
N LEU A 195 -8.53 6.83 3.73
CA LEU A 195 -8.72 8.24 3.43
C LEU A 195 -7.63 8.70 2.46
N ILE A 196 -8.00 9.52 1.49
CA ILE A 196 -7.07 10.16 0.56
C ILE A 196 -7.03 11.64 0.89
N VAL A 197 -5.84 12.17 1.12
CA VAL A 197 -5.66 13.54 1.61
C VAL A 197 -4.57 14.23 0.80
N VAL A 198 -4.86 15.45 0.37
CA VAL A 198 -3.85 16.34 -0.23
C VAL A 198 -3.15 17.06 0.91
N SER A 199 -1.82 16.90 0.97
CA SER A 199 -1.00 17.50 2.02
C SER A 199 -0.79 18.98 1.76
N ARG A 200 -0.72 19.76 2.85
CA ARG A 200 -0.28 21.17 2.82
C ARG A 200 1.25 21.31 2.76
N LYS A 201 1.95 20.20 2.92
CA LYS A 201 3.43 20.14 2.95
C LYS A 201 4.03 20.18 1.56
N TRP A 202 5.26 20.70 1.48
CA TRP A 202 6.05 20.68 0.26
C TRP A 202 6.58 19.26 0.00
N GLY A 203 5.96 18.54 -0.94
CA GLY A 203 6.39 17.20 -1.35
C GLY A 203 6.51 16.23 -0.16
N PHE A 204 7.71 15.66 0.03
CA PHE A 204 8.01 14.73 1.15
C PHE A 204 8.69 15.41 2.34
N THR A 205 8.76 16.73 2.36
CA THR A 205 9.35 17.49 3.47
C THR A 205 8.38 17.57 4.65
N ARG A 206 8.90 18.06 5.77
CA ARG A 206 8.10 18.27 6.99
C ARG A 206 7.38 19.61 7.02
N TRP A 207 7.77 20.55 6.17
CA TRP A 207 7.36 21.96 6.18
C TRP A 207 6.12 22.19 5.31
N ASP A 208 5.29 23.14 5.71
CA ASP A 208 4.17 23.61 4.89
C ASP A 208 4.69 24.42 3.70
N LYS A 209 3.92 24.48 2.61
CA LYS A 209 4.34 25.14 1.36
C LYS A 209 4.82 26.58 1.58
N ALA A 210 4.05 27.39 2.33
CA ALA A 210 4.37 28.80 2.58
C ALA A 210 5.69 28.98 3.37
N ASP A 211 5.90 28.16 4.41
CA ASP A 211 7.14 28.20 5.18
C ASP A 211 8.35 27.73 4.36
N TYR A 212 8.15 26.71 3.52
CA TYR A 212 9.19 26.21 2.63
C TYR A 212 9.65 27.30 1.65
N GLU A 213 8.72 28.02 1.03
CA GLU A 213 9.02 29.12 0.11
C GLU A 213 9.76 30.26 0.81
N ARG A 214 9.34 30.64 2.03
CA ARG A 214 10.03 31.65 2.84
C ARG A 214 11.48 31.23 3.15
N MET A 215 11.68 30.04 3.71
CA MET A 215 13.02 29.56 4.06
C MET A 215 13.92 29.32 2.83
N ARG A 216 13.32 29.03 1.68
CA ARG A 216 14.03 28.93 0.40
C ARG A 216 14.49 30.31 -0.08
N ALA A 217 13.64 31.33 0.01
CA ALA A 217 13.98 32.71 -0.32
C ALA A 217 15.08 33.26 0.60
N GLU A 218 15.05 32.90 1.89
CA GLU A 218 16.09 33.23 2.88
C GLU A 218 17.41 32.44 2.68
N GLY A 219 17.48 31.49 1.74
CA GLY A 219 18.69 30.67 1.52
C GLY A 219 18.99 29.63 2.62
N ARG A 220 18.07 29.43 3.58
CA ARG A 220 18.25 28.54 4.73
C ARG A 220 18.08 27.05 4.41
N LEU A 221 17.63 26.71 3.21
CA LEU A 221 17.39 25.33 2.78
C LEU A 221 18.51 24.86 1.84
N ARG A 222 19.22 23.80 2.25
CA ARG A 222 20.16 23.08 1.40
C ARG A 222 19.47 21.85 0.80
N SER A 223 19.54 21.71 -0.53
CA SER A 223 18.96 20.54 -1.21
C SER A 223 19.77 19.27 -0.89
N ASP A 224 19.06 18.18 -0.58
CA ASP A 224 19.62 16.85 -0.29
C ASP A 224 18.90 15.81 -1.16
N GLY A 225 18.88 16.09 -2.47
CA GLY A 225 18.15 15.33 -3.48
C GLY A 225 16.64 15.37 -3.27
N VAL A 226 16.07 14.30 -2.70
CA VAL A 226 14.62 14.16 -2.49
C VAL A 226 14.11 15.04 -1.36
N ASN A 227 14.96 15.28 -0.36
CA ASN A 227 14.64 16.03 0.85
C ASN A 227 15.44 17.35 0.89
N VAL A 228 15.18 18.14 1.95
CA VAL A 228 15.96 19.33 2.29
C VAL A 228 16.56 19.21 3.68
N GLN A 229 17.76 19.76 3.83
CA GLN A 229 18.38 20.03 5.11
C GLN A 229 18.17 21.50 5.44
N LEU A 230 17.71 21.76 6.66
CA LEU A 230 17.66 23.12 7.19
C LEU A 230 19.06 23.47 7.68
N VAL A 231 19.63 24.56 7.19
CA VAL A 231 20.84 25.14 7.74
C VAL A 231 20.46 25.77 9.08
N ARG A 232 20.93 25.14 10.16
CA ARG A 232 20.64 25.55 11.54
C ARG A 232 21.74 26.46 12.05
N GLU A 233 21.38 27.34 12.97
CA GLU A 233 22.34 28.14 13.77
C GLU A 233 22.98 27.32 14.90
N HIS A 234 22.73 26.01 14.94
CA HIS A 234 23.23 25.11 15.95
C HIS A 234 24.25 24.13 15.38
N GLY A 235 25.47 24.19 15.88
CA GLY A 235 26.59 23.33 15.51
C GLY A 235 27.93 23.89 16.02
N PRO A 236 29.06 23.20 15.77
CA PRO A 236 30.38 23.74 16.08
C PRO A 236 30.59 25.09 15.39
N LEU A 237 31.08 26.09 16.12
CA LEU A 237 31.20 27.47 15.64
C LEU A 237 32.05 27.59 14.36
N THR A 238 33.06 26.73 14.22
CA THR A 238 33.90 26.64 13.00
C THR A 238 33.10 26.34 11.73
N LYS A 239 32.05 25.53 11.83
CA LYS A 239 31.14 25.22 10.70
C LYS A 239 30.04 26.26 10.53
N TRP A 240 29.72 27.01 11.58
CA TRP A 240 28.71 28.06 11.53
C TRP A 240 29.21 29.28 10.77
N ILE A 241 30.47 29.69 10.97
CA ILE A 241 31.09 30.83 10.26
C ILE A 241 31.10 30.64 8.73
N THR A 242 31.16 29.39 8.26
CA THR A 242 31.16 29.04 6.84
C THR A 242 29.77 28.73 6.28
N ASN A 243 28.71 28.86 7.09
CA ASN A 243 27.35 28.69 6.58
C ASN A 243 26.95 29.86 5.66
N PRO A 244 26.26 29.59 4.56
CA PRO A 244 25.85 30.61 3.58
C PRO A 244 24.62 31.43 4.03
N ILE A 245 24.33 31.49 5.33
CA ILE A 245 23.25 32.33 5.90
C ILE A 245 23.84 33.71 6.19
#